data_AF-A0A6N7FEY3-F1
#
_entry.id   AF-A0A6N7FEY3-F1
#
_cell.length_a   1.000
_cell.length_b   1.000
_cell.length_c   1.000
_cell.angle_alpha   90.00
_cell.angle_beta   90.00
_cell.angle_gamma   90.00
#
_symmetry.space_group_name_H-M   'P 1'
#
loop_
_entity.id
_entity.type
_entity.pdbx_description
1 polymer ?
#
loop_
_entity_poly.entity_id
_entity_poly.type
_entity_poly.pdbx_seq_one_letter_code
_entity_poly.pdbx_strand_id
1 'polypeptide(L)'
;ALAPYLVDLQADLLSHLSTRVVAPLIPPEDIVRAARLHPVFVVAGRELVLAPEDLAAVRRSELGPVVGSLADRRDDIVNALDLLFTGI
;
A
#
# COMPACT_ATOMS: atom_id res chain seq x y z
N ALA A 1 -7.50 12.93 1.75
CA ALA A 1 -8.00 11.90 0.82
C ALA A 1 -8.78 10.84 1.61
N LEU A 2 -9.90 10.35 1.08
CA LEU A 2 -10.48 9.09 1.57
C LEU A 2 -9.74 7.96 0.87
N ALA A 3 -9.08 7.07 1.62
CA ALA A 3 -8.40 5.91 1.06
C ALA A 3 -9.40 4.74 0.92
N PRO A 4 -9.87 4.39 -0.30
CA PRO A 4 -10.83 3.29 -0.47
C PRO A 4 -10.25 1.91 -0.13
N TYR A 5 -8.92 1.74 -0.19
CA TYR A 5 -8.25 0.48 0.10
C TYR A 5 -6.95 0.70 0.86
N LEU A 6 -6.55 -0.33 1.60
CA LEU A 6 -5.27 -0.44 2.26
C LEU A 6 -4.52 -1.64 1.66
N VAL A 7 -3.23 -1.48 1.39
CA VAL A 7 -2.34 -2.59 1.03
C VAL A 7 -1.71 -3.12 2.29
N ASP A 8 -1.87 -4.41 2.58
CA ASP A 8 -1.08 -5.10 3.61
C ASP A 8 0.35 -5.33 3.09
N LEU A 9 1.32 -4.68 3.74
CA LEU A 9 2.73 -4.71 3.37
C LEU A 9 3.55 -5.60 4.32
N GLN A 10 2.90 -6.21 5.30
CA GLN A 10 3.55 -7.05 6.30
C GLN A 10 3.71 -8.47 5.79
N ALA A 11 4.94 -8.99 5.89
CA ALA A 11 5.26 -10.36 5.50
C ALA A 11 4.40 -11.40 6.24
N ASP A 12 3.98 -12.45 5.54
CA ASP A 12 3.12 -13.51 6.09
C ASP A 12 3.76 -14.30 7.24
N LEU A 13 5.09 -14.31 7.33
CA LEU A 13 5.81 -14.86 8.49
C LEU A 13 5.39 -14.19 9.82
N LEU A 14 4.96 -12.92 9.73
CA LEU A 14 4.49 -12.11 10.85
C LEU A 14 2.96 -12.11 10.99
N SER A 15 2.26 -13.06 10.35
CA SER A 15 0.79 -13.17 10.39
C SER A 15 0.21 -13.46 11.78
N HIS A 16 1.05 -13.87 12.73
CA HIS A 16 0.68 -14.06 14.14
C HIS A 16 0.48 -12.75 14.91
N LEU A 17 0.96 -11.62 14.38
CA LEU A 17 0.77 -10.31 14.98
C LEU A 17 -0.69 -9.84 14.84
N SER A 18 -1.19 -9.11 15.83
CA SER A 18 -2.56 -8.57 15.85
C SER A 18 -2.74 -7.32 14.97
N THR A 19 -1.63 -6.71 14.54
CA THR A 19 -1.59 -5.55 13.65
C THR A 19 -0.98 -5.92 12.30
N ARG A 20 -1.33 -5.14 11.28
CA ARG A 20 -0.72 -5.14 9.96
C ARG A 20 -0.11 -3.79 9.68
N VAL A 21 1.11 -3.78 9.14
CA VAL A 21 1.69 -2.60 8.49
C VAL A 21 0.99 -2.44 7.14
N VAL A 22 0.37 -1.29 6.92
CA VAL A 22 -0.40 -0.99 5.71
C VAL A 22 -0.04 0.37 5.14
N ALA A 23 -0.26 0.56 3.84
CA ALA A 23 -0.25 1.87 3.21
C ALA A 23 -1.54 2.06 2.38
N PRO A 24 -2.07 3.29 2.27
CA PRO A 24 -3.29 3.55 1.54
C PRO A 24 -3.08 3.52 0.02
N LEU A 25 -4.12 3.06 -0.67
CA LEU A 25 -4.33 3.34 -2.09
C LEU A 25 -5.29 4.53 -2.20
N ILE A 26 -4.83 5.62 -2.81
CA ILE A 26 -5.59 6.87 -2.97
C ILE A 26 -5.85 7.19 -4.44
N PRO A 27 -6.89 7.99 -4.75
CA PRO A 27 -7.12 8.46 -6.11
C PRO A 27 -5.94 9.29 -6.66
N PRO A 28 -5.60 9.19 -7.96
CA PRO A 28 -4.51 9.96 -8.56
C PRO A 28 -4.65 11.49 -8.43
N GLU A 29 -5.87 12.00 -8.35
CA GLU A 29 -6.18 13.42 -8.16
C GLU A 29 -5.82 13.95 -6.77
N ASP A 30 -5.62 13.07 -5.78
CA ASP A 30 -5.36 13.44 -4.39
C ASP A 30 -3.85 13.57 -4.08
N ILE A 31 -2.95 13.32 -5.05
CA ILE A 31 -1.50 13.31 -4.81
C ILE A 31 -0.68 13.82 -6.00
N VAL A 32 0.40 14.54 -5.70
CA VAL A 32 1.45 14.86 -6.68
C VAL A 32 2.40 13.67 -6.79
N ARG A 33 2.45 13.04 -7.96
CA ARG A 33 3.19 11.78 -8.16
C ARG A 33 4.71 11.99 -8.26
N ALA A 34 5.46 11.17 -7.52
CA ALA A 34 6.88 10.93 -7.75
C ALA A 34 7.06 9.53 -8.34
N ALA A 35 7.65 9.43 -9.54
CA ALA A 35 7.60 8.24 -10.39
C ALA A 35 8.05 6.92 -9.73
N ARG A 36 8.95 6.98 -8.75
CA ARG A 36 9.47 5.80 -8.01
C ARG A 36 8.83 5.57 -6.65
N LEU A 37 8.29 6.62 -6.02
CA LEU A 37 7.66 6.54 -4.70
C LEU A 37 6.18 6.15 -4.80
N HIS A 38 5.50 6.57 -5.87
CA HIS A 38 4.05 6.48 -6.00
C HIS A 38 3.65 5.53 -7.16
N PRO A 39 3.86 4.21 -7.01
CA PRO A 39 3.44 3.24 -8.01
C PRO A 39 1.91 3.22 -8.13
N VAL A 40 1.45 2.84 -9.33
CA VAL A 40 0.03 2.84 -9.69
C VAL A 40 -0.47 1.45 -10.00
N PHE A 41 -1.68 1.19 -9.52
CA PHE A 41 -2.36 -0.08 -9.59
C PHE A 41 -3.78 0.10 -10.09
N VAL A 42 -4.32 -0.94 -10.73
CA VAL A 42 -5.73 -1.04 -11.05
C VAL A 42 -6.37 -2.00 -10.05
N VAL A 43 -7.21 -1.48 -9.16
CA VAL A 43 -7.94 -2.27 -8.15
C VAL A 43 -9.43 -2.03 -8.34
N ALA A 44 -10.20 -3.12 -8.46
CA ALA A 44 -11.63 -3.06 -8.75
C ALA A 44 -11.98 -2.17 -9.98
N GLY A 45 -11.13 -2.20 -11.01
CA GLY A 45 -11.31 -1.41 -12.24
C GLY A 45 -10.99 0.09 -12.11
N ARG A 46 -10.42 0.53 -10.98
CA ARG A 46 -10.05 1.93 -10.73
C ARG A 46 -8.54 2.07 -10.65
N GLU A 47 -8.00 3.11 -11.28
CA GLU A 47 -6.62 3.51 -11.10
C GLU A 47 -6.43 4.13 -9.71
N LEU A 48 -5.46 3.64 -8.96
CA LEU A 48 -5.12 4.11 -7.62
C LEU A 48 -3.61 4.17 -7.43
N VAL A 49 -3.18 5.09 -6.60
CA VAL A 49 -1.78 5.36 -6.27
C VAL A 49 -1.49 4.87 -4.87
N LEU A 50 -0.41 4.12 -4.69
CA LEU A 50 0.11 3.82 -3.35
C LEU A 50 0.82 5.05 -2.80
N ALA A 51 0.45 5.46 -1.59
CA ALA A 51 1.14 6.50 -0.82
C ALA A 51 1.91 5.84 0.34
N PRO A 52 3.13 5.32 0.10
CA PRO A 52 3.91 4.64 1.13
C PRO A 52 4.34 5.57 2.28
N GLU A 53 4.40 6.89 2.09
CA GLU A 53 4.69 7.85 3.15
C GLU A 53 3.60 7.91 4.24
N ASP A 54 2.39 7.45 3.93
CA ASP A 54 1.25 7.35 4.85
C ASP A 54 1.12 5.96 5.50
N LEU A 55 2.24 5.23 5.61
CA LEU A 55 2.31 3.94 6.29
C LEU A 55 1.77 4.01 7.73
N ALA A 56 0.97 3.02 8.10
CA ALA A 56 0.38 2.91 9.43
C ALA A 56 0.31 1.46 9.92
N ALA A 57 0.26 1.29 11.25
CA ALA A 57 -0.10 0.03 11.86
C ALA A 57 -1.61 0.02 12.15
N VAL A 58 -2.34 -0.93 11.56
CA VAL A 58 -3.79 -1.07 11.73
C VAL A 58 -4.10 -2.42 12.38
N ARG A 59 -5.07 -2.47 13.30
CA ARG A 59 -5.47 -3.77 13.88
C ARG A 59 -6.11 -4.63 12.80
N ARG A 60 -5.75 -5.91 12.76
CA ARG A 60 -6.32 -6.87 11.82
C ARG A 60 -7.86 -6.94 11.91
N SER A 61 -8.42 -6.69 13.10
CA SER A 61 -9.87 -6.64 13.32
C SER A 61 -10.57 -5.42 12.70
N GLU A 62 -9.82 -4.38 12.31
CA GLU A 62 -10.34 -3.15 11.68
C GLU A 62 -10.21 -3.19 10.16
N LEU A 63 -9.45 -4.15 9.62
CA LEU A 63 -9.35 -4.34 8.18
C LEU A 63 -10.65 -4.95 7.64
N GLY A 64 -11.12 -4.36 6.55
CA GLY A 64 -12.29 -4.86 5.82
C GLY A 64 -11.99 -6.15 5.04
N PRO A 65 -12.95 -6.58 4.21
CA PRO A 65 -12.78 -7.75 3.34
C PRO A 65 -11.59 -7.59 2.39
N VAL A 66 -10.90 -8.70 2.11
CA VAL A 66 -9.85 -8.75 1.08
C VAL A 66 -10.50 -8.62 -0.30
N VAL A 67 -10.00 -7.68 -1.10
CA VAL A 67 -10.53 -7.40 -2.45
C VAL A 67 -9.65 -7.93 -3.59
N GLY A 68 -8.43 -8.36 -3.28
CA GLY A 68 -7.45 -8.84 -4.25
C GLY A 68 -6.05 -8.94 -3.64
N SER A 69 -5.06 -9.14 -4.52
CA SER A 69 -3.64 -9.19 -4.16
C SER A 69 -2.83 -8.41 -5.20
N LEU A 70 -1.77 -7.74 -4.73
CA LEU A 70 -0.78 -7.04 -5.56
C LEU A 70 0.58 -7.76 -5.54
N ALA A 71 0.60 -9.06 -5.22
CA ALA A 71 1.83 -9.83 -5.09
C ALA A 71 2.63 -9.91 -6.41
N ASP A 72 1.97 -9.84 -7.56
CA ASP A 72 2.56 -9.74 -8.89
C ASP A 72 3.27 -8.41 -9.15
N ARG A 73 2.99 -7.39 -8.33
CA ARG A 73 3.60 -6.06 -8.37
C ARG A 73 4.50 -5.80 -7.17
N ARG A 74 4.98 -6.86 -6.52
CA ARG A 74 5.84 -6.79 -5.33
C ARG A 74 7.06 -5.90 -5.53
N ASP A 75 7.72 -5.98 -6.68
CA ASP A 75 8.94 -5.24 -6.93
C ASP A 75 8.70 -3.72 -6.93
N ASP A 76 7.59 -3.25 -7.50
CA ASP A 76 7.21 -1.83 -7.49
C ASP A 76 6.98 -1.32 -6.05
N ILE A 77 6.33 -2.15 -5.22
CA ILE A 77 6.04 -1.85 -3.82
C ILE A 77 7.34 -1.80 -3.01
N VAL A 78 8.22 -2.80 -3.17
CA VAL A 78 9.50 -2.86 -2.45
C VAL A 78 10.39 -1.69 -2.85
N ASN A 79 10.47 -1.34 -4.14
CA ASN A 79 11.25 -0.20 -4.61
C ASN A 79 10.74 1.14 -4.04
N ALA A 80 9.42 1.30 -3.92
CA ALA A 80 8.83 2.48 -3.32
C ALA A 80 9.14 2.58 -1.81
N LEU A 81 9.07 1.45 -1.08
CA LEU A 81 9.43 1.39 0.34
C LEU A 81 10.93 1.59 0.57
N ASP A 82 11.78 1.04 -0.30
CA ASP A 82 13.22 1.25 -0.24
C ASP A 82 13.55 2.74 -0.45
N LEU A 83 12.97 3.37 -1.47
CA LEU A 83 13.12 4.81 -1.67
C LEU A 83 12.65 5.62 -0.46
N LEU A 84 11.52 5.24 0.16
CA LEU A 84 11.01 5.92 1.35
C LEU A 84 11.97 5.80 2.55
N PHE A 85 12.51 4.61 2.80
CA PHE A 85 13.29 4.34 4.01
C PHE A 85 14.78 4.60 3.86
N THR A 86 15.35 4.29 2.70
CA THR A 86 16.80 4.30 2.45
C THR A 86 17.20 5.34 1.41
N GLY A 87 16.25 5.83 0.60
CA GLY A 87 16.51 6.82 -0.44
C GLY A 87 17.07 6.22 -1.75
N ILE A 88 17.10 4.89 -1.88
CA ILE A 88 17.72 4.19 -3.01
C ILE A 88 16.74 3.99 -4.16
#